data_AF-A0A948STK5-F1
#
_entry.id   AF-A0A948STK5-F1
#
_cell.length_a   1.000
_cell.length_b   1.000
_cell.length_c   1.000
_cell.angle_alpha   90.00
_cell.angle_beta   90.00
_cell.angle_gamma   90.00
#
_symmetry.space_group_name_H-M   'P 1'
#
loop_
_entity.id
_entity.type
_entity.pdbx_description
1 polymer ?
#
loop_
_entity_poly.entity_id
_entity_poly.type
_entity_poly.pdbx_seq_one_letter_code
_entity_poly.pdbx_strand_id
1 'polypeptide(L)'
;MAVRKSARNGGWLLNRRLEQNAARLRAAKAKLALADEQLAAMEDDAANQELRAIVSETADSAFEFRQAAAHAAAMRRHRDDLRSEVADLETRQDELLDRLSAARGTGGA
;
A
#
# COMPACT_ATOMS: atom_id res chain seq x y z
N MET A 1 -35.49 -7.10 -26.59
CA MET A 1 -34.50 -5.98 -26.58
C MET A 1 -33.90 -5.66 -25.20
N ALA A 2 -34.53 -6.02 -24.07
CA ALA A 2 -34.10 -5.63 -22.71
C ALA A 2 -32.81 -6.32 -22.19
N VAL A 3 -32.59 -7.60 -22.51
CA VAL A 3 -31.45 -8.40 -21.99
C VAL A 3 -30.09 -7.83 -22.39
N ARG A 4 -29.95 -7.35 -23.64
CA ARG A 4 -28.71 -6.72 -24.16
C ARG A 4 -28.36 -5.39 -23.48
N LYS A 5 -29.34 -4.65 -22.92
CA LYS A 5 -29.08 -3.40 -22.21
C LYS A 5 -28.56 -3.66 -20.79
N SER A 6 -29.10 -4.68 -20.12
CA SER A 6 -28.67 -5.09 -18.77
C SER A 6 -27.21 -5.57 -18.74
N ALA A 7 -26.80 -6.44 -19.67
CA ALA A 7 -25.42 -6.91 -19.76
C ALA A 7 -24.40 -5.78 -20.04
N ARG A 8 -24.76 -4.83 -20.91
CA ARG A 8 -23.93 -3.64 -21.17
C ARG A 8 -23.80 -2.74 -19.93
N ASN A 9 -24.86 -2.59 -19.14
CA ASN A 9 -24.82 -1.83 -17.89
C ASN A 9 -23.94 -2.51 -16.83
N GLY A 10 -23.94 -3.84 -16.77
CA GLY A 10 -23.07 -4.62 -15.87
C GLY A 10 -21.59 -4.45 -16.20
N GLY A 11 -21.22 -4.50 -17.48
CA GLY A 11 -19.83 -4.28 -17.92
C GLY A 11 -19.32 -2.87 -17.63
N TRP A 12 -20.15 -1.83 -17.82
CA TRP A 12 -19.78 -0.45 -17.49
C TRP A 12 -19.52 -0.27 -15.99
N LEU A 13 -20.37 -0.84 -15.13
CA LEU A 13 -20.16 -0.78 -13.68
C LEU A 13 -18.89 -1.51 -13.23
N LEU A 14 -18.56 -2.65 -13.86
CA LEU A 14 -17.31 -3.38 -13.58
C LEU A 14 -16.08 -2.57 -13.99
N ASN A 15 -16.06 -1.98 -15.19
CA ASN A 15 -14.97 -1.10 -15.63
C ASN A 15 -14.78 0.09 -14.68
N ARG A 16 -15.87 0.76 -14.28
CA ARG A 16 -15.79 1.87 -13.34
C ARG A 16 -15.22 1.45 -11.98
N ARG A 17 -15.49 0.22 -11.53
CA ARG A 17 -14.91 -0.33 -10.29
C ARG A 17 -13.43 -0.66 -10.46
N LEU A 18 -13.04 -1.21 -11.61
CA LEU A 18 -11.63 -1.45 -11.95
C LEU A 18 -10.83 -0.16 -11.97
N GLU A 19 -11.34 0.90 -12.61
CA GLU A 19 -10.69 2.21 -12.64
C GLU A 19 -10.47 2.78 -11.23
N GLN A 20 -11.49 2.71 -10.37
CA GLN A 20 -11.39 3.16 -8.98
C GLN A 20 -10.40 2.32 -8.16
N ASN A 21 -10.44 1.00 -8.29
CA ASN A 21 -9.49 0.11 -7.61
C ASN A 21 -8.05 0.36 -8.10
N ALA A 22 -7.83 0.51 -9.40
CA ALA A 22 -6.51 0.83 -9.96
C ALA A 22 -5.99 2.21 -9.50
N ALA A 23 -6.85 3.22 -9.40
CA ALA A 23 -6.47 4.52 -8.86
C ALA A 23 -6.03 4.42 -7.38
N ARG A 24 -6.78 3.67 -6.57
CA ARG A 24 -6.42 3.40 -5.16
C ARG A 24 -5.12 2.61 -5.05
N LEU A 25 -4.94 1.58 -5.88
CA LEU A 25 -3.74 0.76 -5.90
C LEU A 25 -2.48 1.59 -6.22
N ARG A 26 -2.56 2.48 -7.22
CA ARG A 26 -1.45 3.40 -7.54
C ARG A 26 -1.13 4.32 -6.37
N ALA A 27 -2.15 4.87 -5.72
CA ALA A 27 -1.95 5.75 -4.56
C ALA A 27 -1.34 4.99 -3.37
N ALA A 28 -1.80 3.76 -3.08
CA ALA A 28 -1.25 2.93 -2.02
C ALA A 28 0.21 2.54 -2.30
N LYS A 29 0.55 2.15 -3.53
CA LYS A 29 1.93 1.86 -3.94
C LYS A 29 2.85 3.08 -3.81
N ALA A 30 2.37 4.27 -4.19
CA ALA A 30 3.15 5.51 -4.04
C ALA A 30 3.41 5.85 -2.56
N LYS A 31 2.39 5.67 -1.69
CA LYS A 31 2.56 5.84 -0.25
C LYS A 31 3.52 4.81 0.34
N LEU A 32 3.44 3.56 -0.09
CA LEU A 32 4.33 2.49 0.36
C LEU A 32 5.78 2.81 0.02
N ALA A 33 6.05 3.24 -1.22
CA ALA A 33 7.39 3.65 -1.64
C ALA A 33 7.94 4.79 -0.78
N LEU A 34 7.13 5.82 -0.49
CA LEU A 34 7.53 6.90 0.40
C LEU A 34 7.79 6.40 1.84
N ALA A 35 6.96 5.50 2.36
CA ALA A 35 7.15 4.93 3.69
C ALA A 35 8.43 4.07 3.78
N ASP A 36 8.75 3.33 2.72
CA ASP A 36 10.01 2.58 2.59
C ASP A 36 11.23 3.52 2.59
N GLU A 37 11.17 4.63 1.83
CA GLU A 37 12.23 5.65 1.82
C GLU A 37 12.42 6.31 3.19
N GLN A 38 11.32 6.67 3.86
CA GLN A 38 11.36 7.26 5.21
C GLN A 38 11.95 6.30 6.25
N LEU A 39 11.62 5.01 6.16
CA LEU A 39 12.18 3.99 7.06
C LEU A 39 13.68 3.82 6.84
N ALA A 40 14.14 3.75 5.59
CA ALA A 40 15.55 3.64 5.28
C ALA A 40 16.33 4.84 5.85
N ALA A 41 15.83 6.07 5.65
CA ALA A 41 16.45 7.27 6.20
C ALA A 41 16.51 7.25 7.74
N MET A 42 15.44 6.78 8.41
CA MET A 42 15.42 6.65 9.87
C MET A 42 16.42 5.61 10.39
N GLU A 43 16.60 4.51 9.68
CA GLU A 43 17.56 3.45 10.04
C GLU A 43 19.01 3.93 9.85
N ASP A 44 19.29 4.68 8.78
CA ASP A 44 20.59 5.33 8.55
C ASP A 44 20.91 6.37 9.64
N ASP A 45 19.93 7.21 10.01
CA ASP A 45 20.09 8.22 11.06
C ASP A 45 20.33 7.57 12.44
N ALA A 46 19.60 6.48 12.75
CA ALA A 46 19.77 5.75 14.00
C ALA A 46 21.18 5.13 14.11
N ALA A 47 21.71 4.56 13.03
CA ALA A 47 23.07 4.01 13.00
C ALA A 47 24.13 5.11 13.23
N ASN A 48 23.92 6.30 12.68
CA ASN A 48 24.81 7.45 12.89
C ASN A 48 24.75 7.98 14.34
N GLN A 49 23.55 7.98 14.95
CA GLN A 49 23.35 8.38 16.34
C GLN A 49 23.96 7.37 17.33
N GLU A 50 23.88 6.07 17.05
CA GLU A 50 24.53 5.03 17.85
C GLU A 50 26.05 5.27 17.93
N LEU A 51 26.69 5.57 16.81
CA LEU A 51 28.11 5.92 16.75
C LEU A 51 28.44 7.15 17.62
N ARG A 52 27.57 8.17 17.64
CA ARG A 52 27.77 9.36 18.49
C ARG A 52 27.50 9.09 19.96
N ALA A 53 26.50 8.29 20.30
CA ALA A 53 26.14 7.97 21.67
C ALA A 53 27.26 7.20 22.39
N ILE A 54 27.92 6.26 21.70
CA ILE A 54 29.11 5.55 22.19
C ILE A 54 30.24 6.53 22.56
N VAL A 55 30.38 7.63 21.80
CA VAL A 55 31.42 8.64 22.04
C VAL A 55 31.05 9.63 23.14
N SER A 56 29.75 9.80 23.45
CA SER A 56 29.26 10.93 24.25
C SER A 56 28.86 10.59 25.70
N GLU A 57 28.52 9.34 26.03
CA GLU A 57 28.11 8.86 27.37
C GLU A 57 27.13 9.78 28.15
N THR A 58 26.18 10.48 27.51
CA THR A 58 25.22 11.37 28.20
C THR A 58 23.79 10.80 28.27
N ALA A 59 23.09 11.14 29.36
CA ALA A 59 21.71 10.69 29.61
C ALA A 59 20.69 11.21 28.58
N ASP A 60 20.92 12.38 27.97
CA ASP A 60 20.06 12.94 26.92
C ASP A 60 20.05 12.06 25.65
N SER A 61 21.20 11.48 25.29
CA SER A 61 21.30 10.59 24.13
C SER A 61 20.42 9.33 24.25
N ALA A 62 20.19 8.85 25.48
CA ALA A 62 19.34 7.70 25.73
C ALA A 62 17.83 8.02 25.63
N PHE A 63 17.42 9.27 25.84
CA PHE A 63 16.03 9.70 25.62
C PHE A 63 15.72 9.85 24.13
N GLU A 64 16.59 10.54 23.39
CA GLU A 64 16.47 10.72 21.93
C GLU A 64 16.44 9.38 21.19
N PHE A 65 17.31 8.44 21.59
CA PHE A 65 17.30 7.08 21.03
C PHE A 65 15.95 6.37 21.20
N ARG A 66 15.33 6.47 22.39
CA ARG A 66 14.03 5.84 22.65
C ARG A 66 12.90 6.46 21.83
N GLN A 67 12.92 7.79 21.65
CA GLN A 67 11.97 8.46 20.75
C GLN A 67 12.16 7.99 19.31
N ALA A 68 13.39 8.03 18.79
CA ALA A 68 13.70 7.58 17.43
C ALA A 68 13.26 6.13 17.19
N ALA A 69 13.53 5.23 18.15
CA ALA A 69 13.09 3.85 18.09
C ALA A 69 11.56 3.70 18.07
N ALA A 70 10.83 4.48 18.86
CA ALA A 70 9.36 4.48 18.86
C ALA A 70 8.78 5.01 17.54
N HIS A 71 9.37 6.06 16.97
CA HIS A 71 9.01 6.61 15.67
C HIS A 71 9.23 5.59 14.55
N ALA A 72 10.40 4.96 14.49
CA ALA A 72 10.70 3.91 13.51
C ALA A 72 9.73 2.72 13.64
N ALA A 73 9.37 2.32 14.87
CA ALA A 73 8.39 1.26 15.09
C ALA A 73 6.98 1.64 14.59
N ALA A 74 6.55 2.89 14.77
CA ALA A 74 5.29 3.38 14.24
C ALA A 74 5.30 3.39 12.70
N MET A 75 6.42 3.83 12.09
CA MET A 75 6.55 3.85 10.64
C MET A 75 6.58 2.45 10.03
N ARG A 76 7.22 1.47 10.69
CA ARG A 76 7.18 0.06 10.25
C ARG A 76 5.76 -0.49 10.23
N ARG A 77 4.96 -0.23 11.26
CA ARG A 77 3.54 -0.61 11.29
C ARG A 77 2.78 0.03 10.14
N HIS A 78 2.98 1.34 9.91
CA HIS A 78 2.32 2.04 8.81
C HIS A 78 2.68 1.46 7.42
N ARG A 79 3.96 1.15 7.19
CA ARG A 79 4.41 0.47 5.97
C ARG A 79 3.76 -0.90 5.81
N ASP A 80 3.67 -1.68 6.88
CA ASP A 80 3.07 -3.01 6.85
C ASP A 80 1.56 -2.93 6.56
N ASP A 81 0.85 -1.94 7.12
CA ASP A 81 -0.55 -1.66 6.80
C ASP A 81 -0.73 -1.31 5.30
N LEU A 82 0.14 -0.45 4.75
CA LEU A 82 0.12 -0.10 3.32
C LEU A 82 0.41 -1.31 2.43
N ARG A 83 1.32 -2.19 2.84
CA ARG A 83 1.62 -3.44 2.12
C ARG A 83 0.40 -4.36 2.10
N SER A 84 -0.32 -4.48 3.22
CA SER A 84 -1.57 -5.23 3.29
C SER A 84 -2.63 -4.61 2.36
N GLU A 85 -2.80 -3.29 2.40
CA GLU A 85 -3.75 -2.59 1.53
C GLU A 85 -3.45 -2.81 0.04
N VAL A 86 -2.17 -2.79 -0.35
CA VAL A 86 -1.75 -3.09 -1.73
C VAL A 86 -2.16 -4.51 -2.12
N ALA A 87 -1.87 -5.51 -1.27
CA ALA A 87 -2.20 -6.91 -1.55
C ALA A 87 -3.72 -7.14 -1.67
N ASP A 88 -4.51 -6.51 -0.81
CA ASP A 88 -5.97 -6.58 -0.86
C ASP A 88 -6.52 -5.92 -2.14
N LEU A 89 -5.95 -4.79 -2.54
CA LEU A 89 -6.35 -4.09 -3.76
C LEU A 89 -5.99 -4.87 -5.02
N GLU A 90 -4.83 -5.55 -5.05
CA GLU A 90 -4.41 -6.45 -6.13
C GLU A 90 -5.35 -7.66 -6.24
N THR A 91 -5.62 -8.34 -5.14
CA THR A 91 -6.59 -9.44 -5.09
C THR A 91 -7.95 -8.99 -5.62
N ARG A 92 -8.40 -7.81 -5.20
CA ARG A 92 -9.67 -7.25 -5.67
C ARG A 92 -9.65 -6.87 -7.15
N GLN A 93 -8.49 -6.48 -7.69
CA GLN A 93 -8.33 -6.21 -9.11
C GLN A 93 -8.53 -7.48 -9.93
N ASP A 94 -7.88 -8.56 -9.53
CA ASP A 94 -7.97 -9.87 -10.18
C ASP A 94 -9.42 -10.38 -10.19
N GLU A 95 -10.10 -10.35 -9.04
CA GLU A 95 -11.52 -10.71 -8.95
C GLU A 95 -12.42 -9.90 -9.92
N LEU A 96 -12.14 -8.60 -10.06
CA LEU A 96 -12.92 -7.74 -10.96
C LEU A 96 -12.61 -8.03 -12.43
N LEU A 97 -11.36 -8.36 -12.76
CA LEU A 97 -10.93 -8.76 -14.11
C LEU A 97 -11.52 -10.12 -14.50
N ASP A 98 -11.56 -11.09 -13.58
CA ASP A 98 -12.19 -12.39 -13.79
C ASP A 98 -13.68 -12.23 -14.08
N ARG A 99 -14.37 -11.42 -13.29
CA ARG A 99 -15.80 -11.11 -13.50
C ARG A 99 -16.04 -10.41 -14.84
N LEU A 100 -15.16 -9.49 -15.23
CA LEU A 100 -15.24 -8.82 -16.52
C LEU A 100 -15.04 -9.82 -17.67
N SER A 101 -14.07 -10.73 -17.54
CA SER A 101 -13.79 -11.79 -18.52
C SER A 101 -14.96 -12.75 -18.65
N ALA A 102 -15.54 -13.20 -17.54
CA ALA A 102 -16.75 -14.03 -17.52
C ALA A 102 -17.97 -13.31 -18.16
N ALA A 103 -18.16 -12.02 -17.85
CA ALA A 103 -19.25 -11.22 -18.44
C ALA A 103 -19.07 -11.00 -19.95
N ARG A 104 -17.84 -11.01 -20.47
CA ARG A 104 -17.54 -10.90 -21.91
C ARG A 104 -17.56 -12.27 -22.63
N GLY A 105 -17.25 -13.35 -21.92
CA GLY A 105 -17.19 -14.72 -22.43
C GLY A 105 -18.54 -15.45 -22.53
N THR A 106 -19.61 -14.90 -21.97
CA THR A 106 -20.98 -15.49 -21.99
C THR A 106 -21.72 -15.29 -23.33
N GLY A 107 -21.02 -15.53 -24.44
CA GLY A 107 -21.55 -15.56 -25.80
C GLY A 107 -20.94 -16.65 -26.69
N GLY A 108 -20.23 -17.63 -26.11
CA GLY A 108 -19.58 -18.72 -26.85
C GLY A 108 -19.55 -20.03 -26.07
N ALA A 109 -20.70 -20.69 -25.99
CA ALA A 109 -20.86 -22.13 -25.85
C ALA A 109 -22.24 -22.50 -26.41
#